data_AF-B7JWQ4-F1
#
_entry.id   AF-B7JWQ4-F1
#
_cell.length_a   1.000
_cell.length_b   1.000
_cell.length_c   1.000
_cell.angle_alpha   90.00
_cell.angle_beta   90.00
_cell.angle_gamma   90.00
#
_symmetry.space_group_name_H-M   'P 1'
#
loop_
_entity.id
_entity.type
_entity.pdbx_description
1 polymer ?
#
loop_
_entity_poly.entity_id
_entity_poly.type
_entity_poly.pdbx_seq_one_letter_code
_entity_poly.pdbx_strand_id
1 'polypeptide(L)'
;MIRVSRNEWAKMTGKTDWNRVKAMSEDEIEKNALDDPDSQPIPDEFWDKAKVIYPQNKLVPDINPKKNSTKISCARFFCTT
;
A
#
# COMPACT_ATOMS: atom_id res chain seq x y z
N MET A 1 11.04 26.82 9.68
CA MET A 1 10.60 25.71 8.81
C MET A 1 9.66 26.26 7.77
N ILE A 2 9.97 26.14 6.47
CA ILE A 2 9.10 26.63 5.40
C ILE A 2 8.08 25.53 5.10
N ARG A 3 6.79 25.83 5.20
CA ARG A 3 5.72 24.92 4.77
C ARG A 3 5.36 25.26 3.32
N VAL A 4 5.41 24.27 2.45
CA VAL A 4 5.02 24.40 1.04
C VAL A 4 3.87 23.45 0.73
N SER A 5 2.99 23.84 -0.18
CA SER A 5 1.95 22.95 -0.70
C SER A 5 2.55 21.89 -1.64
N ARG A 6 1.83 20.78 -1.85
CA ARG A 6 2.25 19.72 -2.79
C ARG A 6 2.51 20.25 -4.20
N ASN A 7 1.69 21.20 -4.66
CA ASN A 7 1.81 21.82 -5.99
C ASN A 7 3.06 22.70 -6.10
N GLU A 8 3.45 23.38 -5.03
CA GLU A 8 4.68 24.18 -4.99
C GLU A 8 5.91 23.28 -4.92
N TRP A 9 5.88 22.23 -4.09
CA TRP A 9 6.98 21.28 -3.98
C TRP A 9 7.28 20.55 -5.30
N ALA A 10 6.24 20.16 -6.04
CA ALA A 10 6.39 19.52 -7.35
C ALA A 10 7.07 20.41 -8.41
N LYS A 11 7.00 21.74 -8.24
CA LYS A 11 7.68 22.70 -9.13
C LYS A 11 9.14 22.94 -8.73
N MET A 12 9.56 22.50 -7.55
CA MET A 12 10.93 22.65 -7.10
C MET A 12 11.82 21.63 -7.81
N THR A 13 12.93 22.09 -8.37
CA THR A 13 13.90 21.19 -9.00
C THR A 13 14.63 20.38 -7.94
N GLY A 14 14.62 19.06 -8.08
CA GLY A 14 15.43 18.18 -7.25
C GLY A 14 16.92 18.47 -7.45
N LYS A 15 17.71 18.34 -6.38
CA LYS A 15 19.18 18.49 -6.44
C LYS A 15 19.89 17.18 -6.81
N THR A 16 19.15 16.08 -6.87
CA THR A 16 19.70 14.75 -7.12
C THR A 16 20.04 14.58 -8.60
N ASP A 17 21.29 14.20 -8.87
CA ASP A 17 21.71 13.78 -10.20
C ASP A 17 21.24 12.35 -10.48
N TRP A 18 20.11 12.24 -11.17
CA TRP A 18 19.50 10.97 -11.54
C TRP A 18 20.26 10.23 -12.66
N ASN A 19 21.09 10.92 -13.44
CA ASN A 19 21.87 10.27 -14.49
C ASN A 19 23.01 9.46 -13.88
N ARG A 20 23.68 10.03 -12.87
CA ARG A 20 24.69 9.32 -12.09
C ARG A 20 24.12 8.07 -11.42
N VAL A 21 22.97 8.19 -10.76
CA VAL A 21 22.33 7.05 -10.06
C VAL A 21 22.00 5.92 -11.04
N LYS A 22 21.50 6.25 -12.24
CA LYS A 22 21.15 5.25 -13.26
C LYS A 22 22.36 4.57 -13.92
N ALA A 23 23.53 5.20 -13.88
CA ALA A 23 24.76 4.67 -14.49
C ALA A 23 25.57 3.80 -13.52
N MET A 24 25.15 3.68 -12.26
CA MET A 24 25.84 2.95 -11.21
C MET A 24 25.79 1.43 -11.48
N SER A 25 26.90 0.75 -11.23
CA SER A 25 26.97 -0.72 -11.31
C SER A 25 26.35 -1.38 -10.07
N GLU A 26 25.90 -2.63 -10.17
CA GLU A 26 25.32 -3.38 -9.05
C GLU A 26 26.28 -3.47 -7.84
N ASP A 27 27.57 -3.74 -8.08
CA ASP A 27 28.58 -3.80 -7.01
C ASP A 27 28.72 -2.46 -6.26
N GLU A 28 28.63 -1.34 -7.00
CA GLU A 28 28.69 0.00 -6.42
C GLU A 28 27.39 0.33 -5.65
N ILE A 29 26.24 -0.15 -6.13
CA ILE A 29 24.95 -0.01 -5.43
C ILE A 29 25.00 -0.76 -4.09
N GLU A 30 25.46 -2.02 -4.09
CA GLU A 30 25.55 -2.84 -2.89
C GLU A 30 26.49 -2.22 -1.85
N LYS A 31 27.66 -1.75 -2.30
CA LYS A 31 28.59 -1.05 -1.42
C LYS A 31 27.97 0.23 -0.82
N ASN A 32 27.32 1.05 -1.64
CA ASN A 32 26.68 2.27 -1.16
C ASN A 32 25.56 1.99 -0.16
N ALA A 33 24.81 0.89 -0.34
CA ALA A 33 23.79 0.45 0.61
C ALA A 33 24.40 -0.03 1.94
N LEU A 34 25.52 -0.75 1.90
CA LEU A 34 26.24 -1.19 3.10
C LEU A 34 26.90 -0.03 3.87
N ASP A 35 27.40 0.98 3.13
CA ASP A 35 28.02 2.16 3.71
C ASP A 35 26.99 3.09 4.40
N ASP A 36 25.68 2.96 4.13
CA ASP A 36 24.60 3.72 4.76
C ASP A 36 24.06 3.01 6.02
N PRO A 37 24.33 3.51 7.24
CA PRO A 37 23.85 2.89 8.47
C PRO A 37 22.32 2.91 8.64
N ASP A 38 21.62 3.85 8.02
CA ASP A 38 20.14 3.98 8.11
C ASP A 38 19.44 3.11 7.06
N SER A 39 20.17 2.65 6.04
CA SER A 39 19.62 1.92 4.89
C SER A 39 20.37 0.63 4.57
N GLN A 40 20.78 -0.10 5.61
CA GLN A 40 21.44 -1.39 5.43
C GLN A 40 20.56 -2.37 4.63
N PRO A 41 21.12 -3.11 3.67
CA PRO A 41 20.36 -4.07 2.88
C PRO A 41 19.83 -5.22 3.74
N ILE A 42 18.59 -5.63 3.47
CA ILE A 42 17.96 -6.78 4.12
C ILE A 42 18.48 -8.06 3.45
N PRO A 43 19.00 -9.03 4.20
CA PRO A 43 19.54 -10.26 3.63
C PRO A 43 18.45 -11.11 2.97
N ASP A 44 18.81 -11.85 1.93
CA ASP A 44 17.86 -12.62 1.12
C ASP A 44 17.11 -13.69 1.94
N GLU A 45 17.78 -14.30 2.93
CA GLU A 45 17.19 -15.34 3.79
C GLU A 45 16.06 -14.81 4.68
N PHE A 46 15.96 -13.49 4.87
CA PHE A 46 14.83 -12.87 5.54
C PHE A 46 13.53 -13.12 4.78
N TRP A 47 13.59 -13.04 3.45
CA TRP A 47 12.42 -13.13 2.58
C TRP A 47 11.82 -14.54 2.53
N ASP A 48 12.62 -15.58 2.74
CA ASP A 48 12.15 -16.98 2.82
C ASP A 48 11.09 -17.20 3.92
N LYS A 49 11.17 -16.41 4.99
CA LYS A 49 10.26 -16.48 6.15
C LYS A 49 9.25 -15.34 6.19
N ALA A 50 9.37 -14.37 5.29
CA ALA A 50 8.50 -13.21 5.25
C ALA A 50 7.08 -13.61 4.83
N LYS A 51 6.07 -13.04 5.50
CA LYS A 51 4.66 -13.28 5.18
C LYS A 51 3.95 -11.97 4.86
N VAL A 52 3.31 -11.92 3.69
CA VAL A 52 2.44 -10.81 3.31
C VAL A 52 1.16 -10.89 4.13
N ILE A 53 0.87 -9.84 4.91
CA ILE A 53 -0.38 -9.70 5.66
C ILE A 53 -1.20 -8.57 5.06
N TYR A 54 -2.36 -8.92 4.51
CA TYR A 54 -3.30 -7.92 4.03
C TYR A 54 -4.09 -7.34 5.21
N PRO A 55 -4.30 -6.01 5.25
CA PRO A 55 -5.17 -5.41 6.25
C PRO A 55 -6.57 -5.97 6.09
N GLN A 56 -7.20 -6.37 7.20
CA GLN A 56 -8.62 -6.72 7.16
C GLN A 56 -9.43 -5.43 6.97
N ASN A 57 -10.37 -5.46 6.03
CA ASN A 57 -11.34 -4.38 5.90
C ASN A 57 -12.02 -4.19 7.26
N LYS A 58 -11.88 -2.99 7.84
CA LYS A 58 -12.77 -2.62 8.95
C LYS A 58 -14.17 -2.66 8.36
N LEU A 59 -15.02 -3.55 8.87
CA LEU A 59 -16.45 -3.44 8.65
C LEU A 59 -16.84 -2.08 9.22
N VAL A 60 -17.07 -1.09 8.35
CA VAL A 60 -17.73 0.14 8.77
C VAL A 60 -19.17 -0.30 9.01
N PRO A 61 -19.70 -0.28 10.25
CA PRO A 61 -21.11 -0.59 10.44
C PRO A 61 -21.92 0.40 9.60
N ASP A 62 -22.82 -0.12 8.77
CA ASP A 62 -23.72 0.69 7.96
C ASP A 62 -24.56 1.56 8.89
N ILE A 63 -24.16 2.83 9.07
CA ILE A 63 -24.85 3.83 9.88
C ILE A 63 -26.16 4.33 9.26
N ASN A 64 -26.66 3.68 8.20
CA ASN A 64 -27.88 4.09 7.53
C ASN A 64 -29.06 3.13 7.85
N PRO A 65 -30.03 3.56 8.67
CA PRO A 65 -31.14 2.71 9.12
C PRO A 65 -32.17 2.35 8.03
N LYS A 66 -31.97 2.71 6.75
CA LYS A 66 -32.99 2.58 5.68
C LYS A 66 -32.75 1.46 4.67
N LYS A 67 -32.19 0.32 5.05
CA LYS A 67 -32.11 -0.87 4.16
C LYS A 67 -32.67 -2.17 4.74
N ASN A 68 -33.47 -2.11 5.79
CA ASN A 68 -34.43 -3.19 6.11
C ASN A 68 -35.76 -2.95 5.36
N SER A 69 -35.68 -2.80 4.03
CA SER A 69 -36.85 -2.91 3.15
C SER A 69 -37.23 -4.38 3.07
N THR A 70 -38.03 -4.81 4.04
CA THR A 70 -38.92 -5.96 4.02
C THR A 70 -39.20 -6.48 2.61
N LYS A 71 -38.68 -7.67 2.28
CA LYS A 71 -39.29 -8.58 1.31
C LYS A 71 -39.72 -9.85 2.03
N ILE A 72 -40.62 -9.69 3.00
CA ILE A 72 -41.57 -10.75 3.32
C ILE A 72 -42.60 -10.67 2.20
N SER A 73 -42.40 -11.43 1.13
CA SER A 73 -43.39 -11.52 0.08
C SER A 73 -43.58 -12.96 -0.37
N CYS A 74 -44.78 -13.43 -0.04
CA CYS A 74 -45.62 -14.33 -0.81
C CYS A 74 -45.32 -15.84 -0.68
N ALA A 75 -46.14 -16.46 0.17
CA ALA A 75 -46.41 -17.89 0.17
C ALA A 75 -46.64 -18.43 -1.26
N ARG A 76 -45.99 -19.56 -1.57
CA ARG A 76 -46.51 -20.53 -2.54
C ARG A 76 -46.74 -21.85 -1.83
N PHE A 77 -47.94 -21.93 -1.29
CA PHE A 77 -48.68 -23.16 -1.13
C PHE A 77 -48.81 -23.81 -2.51
N PHE A 78 -48.07 -24.87 -2.80
CA PHE A 78 -48.48 -25.85 -3.82
C PHE A 78 -48.04 -27.25 -3.41
N CYS A 79 -49.06 -28.07 -3.26
CA CYS A 79 -49.10 -29.52 -3.05
C CYS A 79 -48.44 -30.29 -4.21
N THR A 80 -47.92 -31.48 -3.91
CA THR A 80 -47.86 -32.75 -4.70
C THR A 80 -46.69 -33.58 -4.17
N THR A 81 -46.76 -34.88 -3.86
CA THR A 81 -47.78 -35.97 -3.88
C THR A 81 -47.42 -36.91 -2.72
#